data_AF-A0A2K8YSC0-F1
#
_entry.id   AF-A0A2K8YSC0-F1
#
_cell.length_a   1.000
_cell.length_b   1.000
_cell.length_c   1.000
_cell.angle_alpha   90.00
_cell.angle_beta   90.00
_cell.angle_gamma   90.00
#
_symmetry.space_group_name_H-M   'P 1'
#
loop_
_entity.id
_entity.type
_entity.pdbx_description
1 polymer ?
#
loop_
_entity_poly.entity_id
_entity_poly.type
_entity_poly.pdbx_seq_one_letter_code
_entity_poly.pdbx_strand_id
1 'polypeptide(L)'
;MFQLNETKTKEAMKNVLILMLGLVIGTTSFAQTTEHITPVATVSITTDQKLKLVVDREDAVASVTLRDTQGHLLYSSNVNLREGFTQKFNIDELTAGSYQLAVAVGNDSFVKTFVVADQPAQKLIALRS
;
A
#
# COMPACT_ATOMS: atom_id res chain seq x y z
N MET A 1 31.48 78.43 11.20
CA MET A 1 30.49 78.25 12.27
C MET A 1 29.82 76.90 12.04
N PHE A 2 29.81 76.06 13.08
CA PHE A 2 29.30 74.70 13.14
C PHE A 2 27.84 74.60 12.68
N GLN A 3 27.44 73.54 11.97
CA GLN A 3 26.86 72.35 12.61
C GLN A 3 26.46 71.28 11.59
N LEU A 4 26.70 70.05 12.04
CA LEU A 4 26.36 68.74 11.48
C LEU A 4 24.88 68.41 11.75
N ASN A 5 24.21 67.70 10.83
CA ASN A 5 23.40 66.47 11.03
C ASN A 5 22.31 66.35 9.95
N GLU A 6 22.43 65.37 9.04
CA GLU A 6 21.77 64.04 9.09
C GLU A 6 20.24 64.14 8.96
N THR A 7 19.61 63.65 7.90
CA THR A 7 19.35 62.21 7.77
C THR A 7 18.95 61.84 6.34
N LYS A 8 19.51 60.71 5.90
CA LYS A 8 19.27 59.97 4.67
C LYS A 8 18.17 58.94 4.93
N THR A 9 17.07 58.94 4.18
CA THR A 9 16.34 57.71 3.77
C THR A 9 15.30 58.11 2.70
N LYS A 10 15.55 57.89 1.40
CA LYS A 10 15.50 56.64 0.62
C LYS A 10 14.07 56.17 0.30
N GLU A 11 13.95 55.80 -0.98
CA GLU A 11 12.91 55.00 -1.63
C GLU A 11 11.57 55.72 -1.86
N ALA A 12 10.83 55.47 -2.93
CA ALA A 12 11.05 54.95 -4.28
C ALA A 12 9.67 55.13 -4.94
N MET A 13 9.66 55.47 -6.22
CA MET A 13 8.44 55.77 -6.98
C MET A 13 7.45 54.61 -6.95
N LYS A 14 6.21 54.95 -6.58
CA LYS A 14 5.06 54.08 -6.39
C LYS A 14 4.35 53.84 -7.73
N ASN A 15 4.01 52.58 -7.99
CA ASN A 15 3.07 52.04 -9.01
C ASN A 15 3.66 51.71 -10.39
N VAL A 16 3.65 50.42 -10.74
CA VAL A 16 2.79 49.80 -11.77
C VAL A 16 2.95 48.28 -11.65
N LEU A 17 1.90 47.58 -11.18
CA LEU A 17 1.80 46.12 -11.19
C LEU A 17 0.95 45.73 -12.40
N ILE A 18 1.55 45.19 -13.46
CA ILE A 18 0.84 44.64 -14.62
C ILE A 18 0.37 43.23 -14.25
N LEU A 19 -0.93 43.07 -14.05
CA LEU A 19 -1.58 41.77 -13.88
C LEU A 19 -1.68 41.06 -15.24
N MET A 20 -0.75 40.14 -15.50
CA MET A 20 -0.84 39.19 -16.61
C MET A 20 -1.85 38.09 -16.23
N LEU A 21 -3.05 38.18 -16.79
CA LEU A 21 -4.10 37.18 -16.67
C LEU A 21 -3.77 36.00 -17.60
N GLY A 22 -2.87 35.12 -17.16
CA GLY A 22 -2.56 33.87 -17.84
C GLY A 22 -3.74 32.90 -17.73
N LEU A 23 -4.47 32.71 -18.83
CA LEU A 23 -5.53 31.71 -18.95
C LEU A 23 -4.88 30.31 -18.83
N VAL A 24 -4.93 29.72 -17.64
CA VAL A 24 -4.64 28.28 -17.48
C VAL A 24 -5.87 27.54 -18.00
N ILE A 25 -5.79 27.02 -19.22
CA ILE A 25 -6.74 26.00 -19.70
C ILE A 25 -6.40 24.74 -18.92
N GLY A 26 -6.96 24.61 -17.72
CA GLY A 26 -6.86 23.39 -16.93
C GLY A 26 -7.68 22.30 -17.60
N THR A 27 -7.04 21.36 -18.28
CA THR A 27 -7.71 20.09 -18.60
C THR A 27 -7.93 19.36 -17.30
N THR A 28 -9.16 19.40 -16.79
CA THR A 28 -9.55 18.53 -15.68
C THR A 28 -9.58 17.10 -16.22
N SER A 29 -8.57 16.31 -15.91
CA SER A 29 -8.70 14.85 -16.02
C SER A 29 -9.69 14.42 -14.95
N PHE A 30 -10.92 14.13 -15.36
CA PHE A 30 -11.86 13.43 -14.50
C PHE A 30 -11.33 12.01 -14.31
N ALA A 31 -10.90 11.68 -13.10
CA ALA A 31 -10.74 10.28 -12.70
C ALA A 31 -12.14 9.67 -12.77
N GLN A 32 -12.37 8.83 -13.77
CA GLN A 32 -13.61 8.07 -13.90
C GLN A 32 -13.60 7.03 -12.79
N THR A 33 -14.30 7.32 -11.69
CA THR A 33 -14.58 6.33 -10.64
C THR A 33 -15.56 5.32 -11.22
N THR A 34 -15.02 4.32 -11.93
CA THR A 34 -15.72 3.04 -12.04
C THR A 34 -15.86 2.53 -10.60
N GLU A 35 -17.07 2.18 -10.18
CA GLU A 35 -17.25 1.44 -8.94
C GLU A 35 -16.55 0.09 -9.11
N HIS A 36 -15.31 0.07 -8.68
CA HIS A 36 -14.41 -1.06 -8.72
C HIS A 36 -14.83 -2.01 -7.61
N ILE A 37 -15.46 -3.12 -8.00
CA ILE A 37 -15.88 -4.15 -7.05
C ILE A 37 -14.63 -4.92 -6.71
N THR A 38 -13.94 -4.51 -5.65
CA THR A 38 -12.83 -5.29 -5.08
C THR A 38 -13.32 -6.73 -4.88
N PRO A 39 -12.61 -7.75 -5.41
CA PRO A 39 -13.04 -9.13 -5.25
C PRO A 39 -13.18 -9.42 -3.76
N VAL A 40 -14.29 -10.06 -3.36
CA VAL A 40 -14.54 -10.42 -1.97
C VAL A 40 -13.58 -11.54 -1.60
N ALA A 41 -12.44 -11.15 -1.03
CA ALA A 41 -11.39 -12.04 -0.60
C ALA A 41 -11.20 -11.91 0.91
N THR A 42 -11.16 -13.06 1.59
CA THR A 42 -10.89 -13.15 3.03
C THR A 42 -9.59 -13.90 3.25
N VAL A 43 -8.77 -13.37 4.16
CA VAL A 43 -7.51 -13.99 4.58
C VAL A 43 -7.55 -14.20 6.08
N SER A 44 -7.35 -15.44 6.52
CA SER A 44 -7.31 -15.84 7.93
C SER A 44 -6.17 -16.81 8.22
N ILE A 45 -5.78 -16.89 9.50
CA ILE A 45 -4.85 -17.92 9.99
C ILE A 45 -5.67 -19.08 10.55
N THR A 46 -5.35 -20.29 10.14
CA THR A 46 -5.99 -21.52 10.64
C THR A 46 -5.32 -22.01 11.93
N THR A 47 -5.98 -22.93 12.63
CA THR A 47 -5.43 -23.53 13.86
C THR A 47 -4.16 -24.34 13.63
N ASP A 48 -3.92 -24.83 12.41
CA ASP A 48 -2.67 -25.48 11.99
C ASP A 48 -1.62 -24.49 11.46
N GLN A 49 -1.70 -23.21 11.84
CA GLN A 49 -0.76 -22.13 11.49
C GLN A 49 -0.61 -21.87 9.98
N LYS A 50 -1.60 -22.26 9.17
CA LYS A 50 -1.60 -21.98 7.73
C LYS A 50 -2.34 -20.68 7.44
N LEU A 51 -1.89 -19.98 6.40
CA LEU A 51 -2.61 -18.84 5.84
C LEU A 51 -3.68 -19.35 4.89
N LYS A 52 -4.96 -19.13 5.20
CA LYS A 52 -6.10 -19.49 4.34
C LYS A 52 -6.57 -18.27 3.58
N LEU A 53 -6.57 -18.37 2.25
CA LEU A 53 -7.23 -17.45 1.33
C LEU A 53 -8.56 -18.07 0.88
N VAL A 54 -9.62 -17.29 0.94
CA VAL A 54 -10.92 -17.59 0.32
C VAL A 54 -11.27 -16.42 -0.59
N VAL A 55 -11.63 -16.71 -1.83
CA VAL A 55 -12.15 -15.74 -2.80
C VAL A 55 -13.52 -16.24 -3.23
N ASP A 56 -14.51 -15.36 -3.18
CA ASP A 56 -15.88 -15.70 -3.56
C ASP A 56 -15.99 -16.07 -5.04
N ARG A 57 -17.14 -16.65 -5.38
CA ARG A 57 -17.46 -17.04 -6.75
C ARG A 57 -17.59 -15.81 -7.64
N GLU A 58 -16.94 -15.84 -8.79
CA GLU A 58 -17.01 -14.80 -9.82
C GLU A 58 -16.78 -15.42 -11.21
N ASP A 59 -17.47 -14.95 -12.25
CA ASP A 59 -17.20 -15.42 -13.63
C ASP A 59 -15.97 -14.72 -14.23
N ALA A 60 -14.82 -14.94 -13.58
CA ALA A 60 -13.56 -14.31 -13.93
C ALA A 60 -12.37 -15.24 -13.63
N VAL A 61 -11.20 -14.85 -14.15
CA VAL A 61 -9.91 -15.47 -13.79
C VAL A 61 -9.16 -14.50 -12.89
N ALA A 62 -8.71 -14.98 -11.74
CA ALA A 62 -7.91 -14.21 -10.80
C ALA A 62 -6.43 -14.59 -10.90
N SER A 63 -5.55 -13.60 -10.77
CA SER A 63 -4.13 -13.80 -10.49
C SER A 63 -3.88 -13.72 -8.99
N VAL A 64 -3.46 -14.83 -8.38
CA VAL A 64 -3.06 -14.90 -6.97
C VAL A 64 -1.54 -14.87 -6.90
N THR A 65 -0.98 -13.96 -6.10
CA THR A 65 0.48 -13.84 -5.91
C THR A 65 0.86 -13.69 -4.44
N LEU A 66 1.96 -14.31 -4.05
CA LEU A 66 2.61 -14.11 -2.75
C LEU A 66 4.01 -13.55 -3.00
N ARG A 67 4.35 -12.44 -2.34
CA ARG A 67 5.64 -11.79 -2.44
C ARG A 67 6.26 -11.54 -1.07
N ASP A 68 7.59 -11.56 -1.02
CA ASP A 68 8.34 -11.11 0.16
C ASP A 68 8.45 -9.56 0.22
N THR A 69 9.14 -9.04 1.23
CA THR A 69 9.37 -7.59 1.42
C THR A 69 10.17 -6.94 0.29
N GLN A 70 11.00 -7.70 -0.42
CA GLN A 70 11.81 -7.23 -1.53
C GLN A 70 11.06 -7.30 -2.86
N GLY A 71 9.82 -7.80 -2.83
CA GLY A 71 8.96 -7.96 -4.00
C GLY A 71 9.24 -9.24 -4.78
N HIS A 72 10.08 -10.14 -4.27
CA HIS A 72 10.34 -11.43 -4.89
C HIS A 72 9.08 -12.29 -4.86
N LEU A 73 8.78 -12.90 -6.00
CA LEU A 73 7.60 -13.73 -6.18
C LEU A 73 7.85 -15.13 -5.60
N LEU A 74 7.16 -15.46 -4.52
CA LEU A 74 7.24 -16.77 -3.86
C LEU A 74 6.16 -17.73 -4.38
N TYR A 75 5.03 -17.18 -4.82
CA TYR A 75 3.94 -17.94 -5.42
C TYR A 75 3.22 -17.09 -6.47
N SER A 76 2.79 -17.73 -7.56
CA SER A 76 1.87 -17.14 -8.53
C SER A 76 1.01 -18.22 -9.17
N SER A 77 -0.28 -17.92 -9.32
CA SER A 77 -1.22 -18.79 -10.01
C SER A 77 -2.35 -17.99 -10.63
N ASN A 78 -2.84 -18.45 -11.78
CA ASN A 78 -4.09 -17.98 -12.37
C ASN A 78 -5.19 -19.00 -12.05
N VAL A 79 -6.28 -18.55 -11.46
CA VAL A 79 -7.35 -19.41 -10.95
C VAL A 79 -8.69 -18.96 -11.51
N ASN A 80 -9.50 -19.93 -11.95
CA ASN A 80 -10.86 -19.65 -12.39
C ASN A 80 -11.77 -19.55 -11.16
N LEU A 81 -12.48 -18.43 -11.01
CA LEU A 81 -13.33 -18.15 -9.86
C LEU A 81 -14.78 -18.64 -10.02
N ARG A 82 -15.15 -19.34 -11.10
CA ARG A 82 -16.53 -19.79 -11.35
C ARG A 82 -17.15 -20.64 -10.25
N GLU A 83 -16.33 -21.31 -9.45
CA GLU A 83 -16.76 -22.09 -8.30
C GLU A 83 -16.31 -21.47 -6.95
N GLY A 84 -15.73 -20.26 -6.99
CA GLY A 84 -14.95 -19.69 -5.91
C GLY A 84 -13.56 -20.33 -5.81
N PHE A 85 -12.71 -19.78 -4.95
CA PHE A 85 -11.36 -20.28 -4.75
C PHE A 85 -11.00 -20.34 -3.28
N THR A 86 -10.35 -21.43 -2.86
CA THR A 86 -9.80 -21.56 -1.50
C THR A 86 -8.42 -22.18 -1.57
N GLN A 87 -7.44 -21.50 -0.97
CA GLN A 87 -6.06 -21.99 -0.89
C GLN A 87 -5.56 -21.88 0.55
N LYS A 88 -4.81 -22.89 0.97
CA LYS A 88 -4.02 -22.84 2.21
C LYS A 88 -2.55 -22.77 1.84
N PHE A 89 -1.84 -21.79 2.37
CA PHE A 89 -0.39 -21.66 2.22
C PHE A 89 0.27 -22.16 3.50
N ASN A 90 1.23 -23.06 3.34
CA ASN A 90 2.14 -23.37 4.43
C ASN A 90 3.11 -22.19 4.56
N ILE A 91 3.17 -21.58 5.75
CA ILE A 91 4.05 -20.44 6.05
C ILE A 91 5.18 -20.81 7.00
N ASP A 92 5.27 -22.07 7.43
CA ASP A 92 6.27 -22.56 8.38
C ASP A 92 7.70 -22.47 7.84
N GLU A 93 7.86 -22.55 6.52
CA GLU A 93 9.16 -22.46 5.83
C GLU A 93 9.53 -21.02 5.43
N LEU A 94 8.64 -20.05 5.68
CA LEU A 94 8.94 -18.65 5.44
C LEU A 94 9.83 -18.11 6.56
N THR A 95 10.89 -17.41 6.16
CA THR A 95 11.73 -16.68 7.11
C THR A 95 10.95 -15.58 7.82
N ALA A 96 11.41 -15.14 8.98
CA ALA A 96 10.85 -13.95 9.62
C ALA A 96 10.91 -12.74 8.66
N GLY A 97 9.78 -12.05 8.48
CA GLY A 97 9.64 -11.00 7.48
C GLY A 97 8.19 -10.57 7.25
N SER A 98 8.00 -9.56 6.40
CA SER A 98 6.68 -9.12 5.95
C SER A 98 6.42 -9.64 4.53
N TYR A 99 5.18 -10.04 4.28
CA TYR A 99 4.77 -10.71 3.06
C TYR A 99 3.47 -10.11 2.55
N GLN A 100 3.30 -10.09 1.22
CA GLN A 100 2.12 -9.57 0.55
C GLN A 100 1.44 -10.68 -0.23
N LEU A 101 0.21 -11.00 0.14
CA LEU A 101 -0.70 -11.84 -0.63
C LEU A 101 -1.64 -10.94 -1.43
N ALA A 102 -1.61 -11.03 -2.75
CA ALA A 102 -2.47 -10.25 -3.63
C ALA A 102 -3.35 -11.17 -4.51
N VAL A 103 -4.59 -10.74 -4.71
CA VAL A 103 -5.54 -11.34 -5.65
C VAL A 103 -5.97 -10.24 -6.61
N ALA A 104 -5.73 -10.41 -7.90
CA ALA A 104 -6.12 -9.46 -8.93
C ALA A 104 -7.15 -10.09 -9.88
N VAL A 105 -8.26 -9.39 -10.14
CA VAL A 105 -9.32 -9.80 -11.06
C VAL A 105 -9.58 -8.63 -12.01
N GLY A 106 -9.21 -8.77 -13.28
CA GLY A 106 -9.28 -7.66 -14.23
C GLY A 106 -8.44 -6.45 -13.76
N ASN A 107 -9.10 -5.32 -13.51
CA ASN A 107 -8.48 -4.09 -13.01
C ASN A 107 -8.54 -3.96 -11.47
N ASP A 108 -9.24 -4.87 -10.81
CA ASP A 108 -9.42 -4.86 -9.37
C ASP A 108 -8.34 -5.68 -8.68
N SER A 109 -7.91 -5.23 -7.50
CA SER A 109 -6.96 -5.98 -6.70
C SER A 109 -7.25 -5.89 -5.21
N PHE A 110 -7.12 -7.03 -4.54
CA PHE A 110 -7.11 -7.16 -3.10
C PHE A 110 -5.69 -7.50 -2.66
N VAL A 111 -5.13 -6.74 -1.73
CA VAL A 111 -3.79 -6.98 -1.19
C VAL A 111 -3.87 -7.08 0.32
N LYS A 112 -3.32 -8.16 0.88
CA LYS A 112 -3.19 -8.37 2.31
C LYS A 112 -1.73 -8.57 2.69
N THR A 113 -1.25 -7.71 3.58
CA THR A 113 0.07 -7.84 4.20
C THR A 113 -0.03 -8.65 5.49
N PHE A 114 0.93 -9.54 5.72
CA PHE A 114 1.08 -10.27 6.98
C PHE A 114 2.56 -10.37 7.38
N VAL A 115 2.82 -10.59 8.66
CA VAL A 115 4.18 -10.70 9.22
C VAL A 115 4.39 -12.10 9.77
N VAL A 116 5.49 -12.73 9.35
CA VAL A 116 6.02 -13.94 9.98
C VAL A 116 7.11 -13.48 10.95
N ALA A 117 7.05 -13.93 12.19
CA ALA A 117 8.03 -13.59 13.21
C ALA A 117 8.46 -14.86 13.94
N ASP A 118 9.76 -15.02 14.14
CA ASP A 118 10.28 -16.05 15.03
C ASP A 118 9.85 -15.68 16.46
N GLN A 119 9.00 -16.50 17.06
CA GLN A 119 8.68 -16.41 18.47
C GLN A 119 9.77 -17.19 19.24
N PRO A 120 10.69 -16.53 19.97
CA PRO A 120 11.57 -17.24 20.89
C PRO A 120 10.71 -17.73 22.06
N ALA A 121 10.18 -18.95 21.96
CA ALA A 121 9.50 -19.59 23.08
C ALA A 121 10.49 -19.82 24.22
N GLN A 122 10.52 -18.86 25.15
CA GLN A 122 10.82 -18.94 26.57
C GLN A 122 11.90 -19.96 27.00
N LYS A 123 13.14 -19.49 27.18
CA LYS A 123 14.12 -20.20 28.02
C LYS A 123 13.78 -19.96 29.49
N LEU A 124 12.86 -20.74 30.05
CA LEU A 124 12.58 -20.75 31.49
C LEU A 124 13.75 -21.43 32.23
N ILE A 125 14.61 -20.63 32.86
CA ILE A 125 15.54 -21.10 33.89
C ILE A 125 14.91 -20.80 35.24
N ALA A 126 14.51 -21.84 35.99
CA ALA A 126 14.21 -21.71 37.40
C ALA A 126 15.37 -22.32 38.21
N LEU A 127 16.09 -21.49 38.96
CA LEU A 127 16.99 -21.97 40.01
C LEU A 127 16.15 -22.55 41.16
N ARG A 128 16.54 -23.73 41.64
CA ARG A 128 16.04 -24.25 42.91
C ARG A 128 16.97 -23.79 44.04
N SER A 129 16.37 -23.34 45.14
CA SER A 129 17.01 -23.20 46.45
C SER A 129 16.86 -24.50 47.24
#